data_AF-J2ZFL4-F1
#
_entry.id   AF-J2ZFL4-F1
#
_cell.length_a   1.000
_cell.length_b   1.000
_cell.length_c   1.000
_cell.angle_alpha   90.00
_cell.angle_beta   90.00
_cell.angle_gamma   90.00
#
_symmetry.space_group_name_H-M   'P 1'
#
loop_
_entity.id
_entity.type
_entity.pdbx_description
1 polymer ?
#
loop_
_entity_poly.entity_id
_entity_poly.type
_entity_poly.pdbx_seq_one_letter_code
_entity_poly.pdbx_strand_id
1 'polypeptide(L)' 'PDMPRGQRVRVGTTGTLEQILYGPSTRADGSLNFVGALKRTMASTGYAEVKDLQRAQVVVSPYSAS' A
#
# COMPACT_ATOMS: atom_id res chain seq x y z
N PRO A 1 -15.83 5.63 -29.95
CA PRO A 1 -16.61 5.01 -28.85
C PRO A 1 -15.68 4.07 -28.10
N ASP A 2 -14.92 4.64 -27.16
CA ASP A 2 -13.71 4.00 -26.63
C ASP A 2 -13.98 3.10 -25.43
N MET A 3 -13.15 2.05 -25.37
CA MET A 3 -13.12 0.87 -24.51
C MET A 3 -13.48 1.07 -23.02
N PRO A 4 -13.87 -0.02 -22.31
CA PRO A 4 -14.36 0.07 -20.94
C PRO A 4 -13.30 0.63 -20.00
N ARG A 5 -13.71 1.56 -19.12
CA ARG A 5 -12.89 2.33 -18.17
C ARG A 5 -12.28 1.50 -17.03
N GLY A 6 -11.94 0.24 -17.25
CA GLY A 6 -11.29 -0.62 -16.27
C GLY A 6 -11.48 -2.12 -16.54
N GLN A 7 -10.50 -2.90 -16.08
CA GLN A 7 -10.55 -4.36 -16.04
C GLN A 7 -11.09 -4.82 -14.68
N ARG A 8 -12.10 -5.70 -14.68
CA ARG A 8 -12.54 -6.35 -13.43
C ARG A 8 -11.58 -7.49 -13.10
N VAL A 9 -11.02 -7.44 -11.90
CA VAL A 9 -10.10 -8.46 -11.36
C VAL A 9 -10.65 -9.03 -10.06
N ARG A 10 -10.51 -10.35 -9.88
CA ARG A 10 -10.90 -11.05 -8.66
C ARG A 10 -9.72 -11.01 -7.69
N VAL A 11 -9.90 -10.34 -6.55
CA VAL A 11 -8.84 -10.13 -5.55
C VAL A 11 -8.87 -11.14 -4.39
N GLY A 12 -9.97 -11.89 -4.22
CA GLY A 12 -10.13 -12.87 -3.14
C GLY A 12 -10.27 -12.24 -1.74
N THR A 13 -10.06 -13.05 -0.71
CA THR A 13 -10.09 -12.64 0.71
C THR A 13 -8.76 -12.98 1.36
N THR A 14 -8.08 -11.96 1.90
CA THR A 14 -6.73 -12.14 2.48
C THR A 14 -6.71 -12.22 4.02
N GLY A 15 -7.78 -11.81 4.69
CA GLY A 15 -7.91 -11.88 6.15
C GLY A 15 -9.15 -11.15 6.65
N THR A 16 -9.32 -11.09 7.97
CA THR A 16 -10.31 -10.19 8.58
C THR A 16 -9.92 -8.74 8.37
N LEU A 17 -10.88 -7.81 8.47
CA LEU A 17 -10.57 -6.38 8.37
C LEU A 17 -9.55 -5.94 9.43
N GLU A 18 -9.65 -6.48 10.65
CA GLU A 18 -8.68 -6.23 11.71
C GLU A 18 -7.27 -6.68 11.32
N GLN A 19 -7.11 -7.89 10.77
CA GLN A 19 -5.82 -8.37 10.29
C GLN A 19 -5.27 -7.54 9.13
N ILE A 20 -6.14 -7.12 8.22
CA ILE A 20 -5.78 -6.29 7.07
C ILE A 20 -5.23 -4.93 7.55
N LEU A 21 -5.90 -4.30 8.53
CA LEU A 21 -5.50 -2.98 9.02
C LEU A 21 -4.33 -3.05 10.01
N TYR A 22 -4.36 -3.98 10.96
CA TYR A 22 -3.50 -3.97 12.15
C TYR A 22 -2.59 -5.20 12.28
N GLY A 23 -2.77 -6.22 11.44
CA GLY A 23 -1.97 -7.45 11.45
C GLY A 23 -2.45 -8.50 12.47
N PRO A 24 -1.63 -9.54 12.75
CA PRO A 24 -0.27 -9.75 12.24
C PRO A 24 -0.25 -10.02 10.73
N SER A 25 0.83 -9.61 10.07
CA SER A 25 1.06 -10.00 8.67
C SER A 25 1.70 -11.39 8.63
N THR A 26 1.02 -12.36 8.01
CA THR A 26 1.54 -13.72 7.80
C THR A 26 2.27 -13.88 6.46
N ARG A 27 2.27 -12.84 5.63
CA ARG A 27 2.86 -12.81 4.28
C ARG A 27 3.61 -11.49 4.06
N ALA A 28 4.51 -11.48 3.08
CA ALA A 28 5.33 -10.31 2.72
C ALA A 28 4.84 -9.59 1.45
N ASP A 29 3.64 -9.90 0.97
CA ASP A 29 3.05 -9.33 -0.26
C ASP A 29 2.37 -7.96 -0.03
N GLY A 30 2.41 -7.44 1.19
CA GLY A 30 1.82 -6.14 1.55
C GLY A 30 0.30 -6.14 1.64
N SER A 31 -0.35 -7.31 1.64
CA SER A 31 -1.82 -7.43 1.71
C SER A 31 -2.42 -7.30 3.12
N LEU A 32 -1.58 -7.30 4.16
CA LEU A 32 -1.96 -7.26 5.57
C LEU A 32 -1.13 -6.22 6.34
N ASN A 33 -1.66 -5.81 7.50
CA ASN A 33 -1.02 -4.86 8.41
C ASN A 33 -0.68 -3.50 7.78
N PHE A 34 -1.66 -2.85 7.17
CA PHE A 34 -1.47 -1.53 6.55
C PHE A 34 -0.98 -0.46 7.53
N VAL A 35 -1.46 -0.46 8.77
CA VAL A 35 -1.04 0.51 9.79
C VAL A 35 0.43 0.28 10.20
N GLY A 36 0.84 -0.98 10.36
CA GLY A 36 2.24 -1.31 10.63
C GLY A 36 3.16 -0.95 9.46
N ALA A 37 2.71 -1.17 8.23
CA ALA A 37 3.44 -0.78 7.01
C ALA A 37 3.62 0.75 6.97
N LEU A 38 2.55 1.52 7.18
CA LEU A 38 2.61 2.99 7.22
C LEU A 38 3.57 3.49 8.32
N LYS A 39 3.49 2.94 9.54
CA LYS A 39 4.42 3.29 10.63
C LYS A 39 5.88 3.00 10.26
N ARG A 40 6.16 1.87 9.59
CA ARG A 40 7.49 1.53 9.13
C ARG A 40 7.99 2.52 8.07
N THR A 41 7.14 2.89 7.11
CA THR A 41 7.46 3.91 6.09
C THR A 41 7.78 5.25 6.73
N MET A 42 6.96 5.68 7.69
CA MET A 42 7.15 6.91 8.46
C MET A 42 8.48 6.88 9.22
N ALA A 43 8.80 5.78 9.90
CA ALA A 43 10.07 5.61 10.59
C ALA A 43 11.28 5.64 9.63
N SER A 44 11.20 4.97 8.47
CA SER A 44 12.31 4.95 7.50
C SER A 44 12.53 6.29 6.79
N THR A 45 11.50 7.12 6.71
CA THR A 45 11.56 8.45 6.07
C THR A 45 11.78 9.58 7.07
N GLY A 46 11.74 9.30 8.37
CA GLY A 46 11.99 10.28 9.44
C GLY A 46 10.78 11.15 9.79
N TYR A 47 9.56 10.73 9.45
CA TYR A 47 8.34 11.48 9.77
C TYR A 47 7.55 10.81 10.90
N ALA A 48 7.04 11.63 11.83
CA ALA A 48 6.18 11.16 12.93
C ALA A 48 4.68 11.35 12.63
N GLU A 49 4.34 12.20 11.66
CA GLU A 49 2.96 12.54 11.30
C GLU A 49 2.67 12.28 9.82
N VAL A 50 1.46 11.81 9.52
CA VAL A 50 1.01 11.51 8.14
C VAL A 50 1.05 12.77 7.27
N LYS A 51 0.78 13.94 7.86
CA LYS A 51 0.82 15.19 7.11
C LYS A 51 2.23 15.55 6.65
N ASP A 52 3.23 15.26 7.47
CA ASP A 52 4.62 15.55 7.14
C ASP A 52 5.19 14.55 6.14
N LEU A 53 4.74 13.29 6.20
CA LEU A 53 5.07 12.27 5.20
C LEU A 53 4.72 12.69 3.77
N GLN A 54 3.70 13.54 3.58
CA GLN A 54 3.35 14.07 2.25
C GLN A 54 4.45 14.91 1.60
N ARG A 55 5.49 15.32 2.35
CA ARG A 55 6.66 16.05 1.84
C ARG A 55 7.85 15.15 1.53
N ALA A 56 7.71 13.83 1.65
CA ALA A 56 8.78 12.89 1.34
C ALA A 56 9.27 13.05 -0.10
N GLN A 57 10.58 12.91 -0.30
CA GLN A 57 11.16 12.89 -1.64
C GLN A 57 10.71 11.62 -2.39
N VAL A 58 10.28 11.77 -3.63
CA VAL A 58 9.80 10.68 -4.47
C VAL A 58 10.65 10.60 -5.73
N VAL A 59 11.06 9.39 -6.10
CA VAL A 59 11.71 9.10 -7.38
C VAL A 59 10.67 8.50 -8.32
N VAL A 60 10.60 9.02 -9.55
CA VAL A 60 9.71 8.47 -10.59
C VAL A 60 10.44 7.34 -11.30
N SER A 61 9.91 6.13 -11.21
CA SER A 61 10.34 5.02 -12.07
C SER A 61 9.52 5.01 -13.35
N PRO A 62 10.14 4.96 -14.55
CA PRO A 62 9.41 4.87 -15.79
C PRO A 62 8.56 3.59 -15.82
N TYR A 63 7.29 3.74 -16.20
CA TYR A 63 6.37 2.62 -16.31
C TYR A 63 6.83 1.67 -17.42
N SER A 64 7.26 0.47 -17.06
CA SER A 64 7.43 -0.64 -18.00
C SER A 64 6.20 -1.53 -17.84
N ALA A 65 5.35 -1.59 -18.88
CA ALA A 65 4.28 -2.57 -18.91
C ALA A 65 4.92 -3.96 -19.07
N SER A 66 4.79 -4.80 -18.04
CA SER A 66 5.08 -6.24 -18.11
C SER A 66 3.82 -7.01 -18.46
#